data_AF-A0A920I0C3-F1
#
_entry.id   AF-A0A920I0C3-F1
#
_cell.length_a   1.000
_cell.length_b   1.000
_cell.length_c   1.000
_cell.angle_alpha   90.00
_cell.angle_beta   90.00
_cell.angle_gamma   90.00
#
_symmetry.space_group_name_H-M   'P 1'
#
loop_
_entity.id
_entity.type
_entity.pdbx_description
1 polymer ?
#
loop_
_entity_poly.entity_id
_entity_poly.type
_entity_poly.pdbx_seq_one_letter_code
_entity_poly.pdbx_strand_id
1 'polypeptide(L)'
;MEAGFKLTNFSLDANRGINLGANNGIISTNSGTTFTYAGNIGGSGDLTKSGNGVFLLTTSNDYSGTTTISSGSLSIDNDNRLGTVPGSPTAGHLILNGGTLLANSTFALNGNRGINLNSHLL
;
A
#
# COMPACT_ATOMS: atom_id res chain seq x y z
N MET A 1 -8.05 -17.86 -32.71
CA MET A 1 -7.62 -18.00 -31.31
C MET A 1 -7.11 -16.63 -30.90
N GLU A 2 -7.88 -15.85 -30.16
CA GLU A 2 -7.44 -14.54 -29.66
C GLU A 2 -6.21 -14.78 -28.78
N ALA A 3 -5.06 -14.26 -29.18
CA ALA A 3 -3.88 -14.23 -28.33
C ALA A 3 -4.24 -13.34 -27.14
N GLY A 4 -4.39 -13.92 -25.95
CA GLY A 4 -4.75 -13.19 -24.74
C GLY A 4 -3.84 -11.97 -24.58
N PHE A 5 -4.44 -10.78 -24.63
CA PHE A 5 -3.71 -9.53 -24.49
C PHE A 5 -3.10 -9.45 -23.09
N LYS A 6 -1.79 -9.66 -22.99
CA LYS A 6 -1.05 -9.59 -21.73
C LYS A 6 -0.26 -8.28 -21.70
N LEU A 7 -0.80 -7.28 -21.02
CA LEU A 7 -0.06 -6.06 -20.72
C LEU A 7 1.02 -6.39 -19.69
N THR A 8 2.29 -6.28 -20.09
CA THR A 8 3.42 -6.38 -19.15
C THR A 8 3.51 -5.15 -18.25
N ASN A 9 2.88 -4.04 -18.66
CA ASN A 9 2.86 -2.78 -17.96
C ASN A 9 1.43 -2.23 -18.01
N PHE A 10 0.80 -2.19 -16.84
CA PHE A 10 -0.44 -1.47 -16.63
C PHE A 10 -0.11 -0.13 -15.98
N SER A 11 -0.50 0.97 -16.62
CA SER A 11 -0.37 2.31 -16.06
C SER A 11 -1.77 2.88 -15.83
N LEU A 12 -2.03 3.27 -14.59
CA LEU A 12 -3.19 4.07 -14.24
C LEU A 12 -2.81 5.55 -14.39
N ASP A 13 -3.63 6.32 -15.10
CA ASP A 13 -3.50 7.76 -15.11
C ASP A 13 -3.70 8.31 -13.69
N ALA A 14 -2.96 9.35 -13.31
CA ALA A 14 -3.05 9.94 -11.96
C ALA A 14 -4.48 10.44 -11.62
N ASN A 15 -5.27 10.79 -12.63
CA ASN A 15 -6.68 11.18 -12.45
C ASN A 15 -7.62 10.00 -12.22
N ARG A 16 -7.12 8.75 -12.33
CA ARG A 16 -7.88 7.52 -12.03
C ARG A 16 -7.53 7.03 -10.63
N GLY A 17 -8.32 7.48 -9.66
CA GLY A 17 -8.27 7.03 -8.28
C GLY A 17 -8.60 5.53 -8.12
N ILE A 18 -8.16 4.94 -7.00
CA ILE A 18 -8.57 3.62 -6.53
C ILE A 18 -9.50 3.83 -5.34
N ASN A 19 -10.67 3.19 -5.31
CA ASN A 19 -11.58 3.23 -4.16
C ASN A 19 -11.63 1.84 -3.49
N LEU A 20 -11.22 1.79 -2.22
CA LEU A 20 -11.27 0.58 -1.38
C LEU A 20 -12.65 0.47 -0.74
N GLY A 21 -13.46 -0.46 -1.23
CA GLY A 21 -14.79 -0.74 -0.70
C GLY A 21 -14.75 -1.59 0.58
N ALA A 22 -15.94 -1.99 1.06
CA ALA A 22 -16.10 -2.82 2.26
C ALA A 22 -15.39 -4.19 2.20
N ASN A 23 -15.03 -4.66 1.00
CA ASN A 23 -14.29 -5.90 0.79
C ASN A 23 -12.77 -5.68 0.67
N ASN A 24 -12.28 -4.51 1.07
CA ASN A 24 -10.86 -4.14 1.05
C ASN A 24 -10.29 -4.12 -0.37
N GLY A 25 -8.97 -3.98 -0.50
CA GLY A 25 -8.27 -4.12 -1.79
C GLY A 25 -6.87 -4.70 -1.64
N ILE A 26 -6.45 -5.41 -2.68
CA ILE A 26 -5.13 -6.04 -2.76
C ILE A 26 -4.39 -5.47 -3.97
N ILE A 27 -3.18 -4.97 -3.74
CA ILE A 27 -2.23 -4.64 -4.80
C ILE A 27 -1.11 -5.66 -4.75
N SER A 28 -1.07 -6.53 -5.78
CA SER A 28 -0.04 -7.55 -5.94
C SER A 28 0.96 -7.14 -7.01
N THR A 29 2.24 -7.08 -6.65
CA THR A 29 3.31 -6.71 -7.59
C THR A 29 4.26 -7.89 -7.80
N ASN A 30 4.58 -8.19 -9.06
CA ASN A 30 5.47 -9.29 -9.41
C ASN A 30 6.93 -9.02 -9.01
N SER A 31 7.71 -10.09 -8.80
CA SER A 31 9.14 -9.96 -8.52
C SER A 31 9.86 -9.18 -9.62
N GLY A 32 10.80 -8.31 -9.24
CA GLY A 32 11.58 -7.49 -10.17
C GLY A 32 10.82 -6.30 -10.76
N THR A 33 9.55 -6.08 -10.40
CA THR A 33 8.78 -4.91 -10.89
C THR A 33 8.59 -3.86 -9.80
N THR A 34 8.53 -2.61 -10.24
CA THR A 34 8.04 -1.49 -9.44
C THR A 34 6.77 -0.95 -10.08
N PHE A 35 5.66 -1.03 -9.35
CA PHE A 35 4.42 -0.37 -9.73
C PHE A 35 4.37 1.01 -9.05
N THR A 36 4.48 2.07 -9.84
CA THR A 36 4.34 3.45 -9.35
C THR A 36 2.90 3.89 -9.52
N TYR A 37 2.27 4.31 -8.43
CA TYR A 37 0.92 4.84 -8.44
C TYR A 37 0.90 6.28 -7.90
N ALA A 38 0.45 7.17 -8.78
CA ALA A 38 0.39 8.62 -8.55
C ALA A 38 -1.06 9.14 -8.46
N GLY A 39 -2.04 8.25 -8.36
CA GLY A 39 -3.43 8.61 -8.09
C GLY A 39 -3.73 8.57 -6.60
N ASN A 40 -4.91 9.07 -6.22
CA ASN A 40 -5.41 8.95 -4.86
C ASN A 40 -6.04 7.57 -4.62
N ILE A 41 -5.69 6.92 -3.51
CA ILE A 41 -6.42 5.78 -2.97
C ILE A 41 -7.36 6.28 -1.88
N GLY A 42 -8.67 6.10 -2.07
CA GLY A 42 -9.71 6.47 -1.12
C GLY A 42 -10.54 5.30 -0.64
N GLY A 43 -11.57 5.58 0.16
CA GLY A 43 -12.54 4.59 0.64
C GLY A 43 -12.28 4.11 2.08
N SER A 44 -13.18 3.29 2.61
CA SER A 44 -13.09 2.84 4.00
C SER A 44 -12.39 1.49 4.18
N GLY A 45 -12.14 0.77 3.08
CA GLY A 45 -11.54 -0.56 3.11
C GLY A 45 -10.03 -0.56 3.41
N ASP A 46 -9.54 -1.73 3.80
CA ASP A 46 -8.11 -1.97 4.04
C ASP A 46 -7.33 -2.10 2.73
N LEU A 47 -6.06 -1.69 2.76
CA LEU A 47 -5.10 -1.90 1.68
C LEU A 47 -4.14 -3.04 2.06
N THR A 48 -4.08 -4.08 1.23
CA THR A 48 -3.07 -5.12 1.33
C THR A 48 -2.06 -5.03 0.19
N LYS A 49 -0.79 -4.82 0.52
CA LYS A 49 0.34 -5.00 -0.40
C LYS A 49 0.80 -6.45 -0.34
N SER A 50 0.76 -7.14 -1.48
CA SER A 50 1.25 -8.50 -1.66
C SER A 50 2.15 -8.62 -2.90
N GLY A 51 2.69 -9.81 -3.14
CA GLY A 51 3.67 -10.07 -4.19
C GLY A 51 5.04 -9.48 -3.89
N ASN A 52 6.07 -10.06 -4.50
CA ASN A 52 7.47 -9.81 -4.13
C ASN A 52 8.05 -8.50 -4.69
N GLY A 53 7.32 -7.79 -5.57
CA GLY A 53 7.74 -6.50 -6.13
C GLY A 53 7.55 -5.31 -5.19
N VAL A 54 7.79 -4.12 -5.76
CA VAL A 54 7.65 -2.82 -5.08
C VAL A 54 6.35 -2.14 -5.51
N PHE A 55 5.57 -1.67 -4.55
CA PHE A 55 4.48 -0.73 -4.79
C PHE A 55 4.90 0.65 -4.28
N LEU A 56 5.06 1.62 -5.18
CA LEU A 56 5.50 2.97 -4.86
C LEU A 56 4.31 3.94 -4.91
N LEU A 57 4.03 4.59 -3.79
CA LEU A 57 3.00 5.63 -3.67
C LEU A 57 3.66 7.00 -3.66
N THR A 58 3.27 7.85 -4.62
CA THR A 58 3.86 9.20 -4.78
C THR A 58 2.91 10.34 -4.40
N THR A 59 1.66 10.01 -4.10
CA THR A 59 0.59 10.96 -3.77
C THR A 59 -0.12 10.59 -2.48
N SER A 60 -0.75 11.60 -1.85
CA SER A 60 -1.48 11.42 -0.59
C SER A 60 -2.72 10.58 -0.83
N ASN A 61 -2.99 9.68 0.12
CA ASN A 61 -4.11 8.76 0.05
C ASN A 61 -5.08 9.03 1.19
N ASP A 62 -6.37 8.89 0.90
CA ASP A 62 -7.47 9.25 1.80
C ASP A 62 -8.22 8.03 2.35
N TYR A 63 -7.79 6.80 2.02
CA TYR A 63 -8.43 5.62 2.60
C TYR A 63 -8.29 5.59 4.12
N SER A 64 -9.34 5.20 4.83
CA SER A 64 -9.35 5.18 6.30
C SER A 64 -9.05 3.81 6.91
N GLY A 65 -9.03 2.76 6.09
CA GLY A 65 -8.70 1.41 6.53
C GLY A 65 -7.21 1.25 6.88
N THR A 66 -6.87 0.04 7.30
CA THR A 66 -5.50 -0.33 7.68
C THR A 66 -4.63 -0.57 6.45
N THR A 67 -3.31 -0.48 6.63
CA THR A 67 -2.33 -0.93 5.62
C THR A 67 -1.66 -2.20 6.09
N THR A 68 -1.78 -3.28 5.32
CA THR A 68 -1.05 -4.53 5.55
C THR A 68 -0.01 -4.76 4.45
N ILE A 69 1.25 -4.98 4.84
CA ILE A 69 2.32 -5.38 3.94
C ILE A 69 2.63 -6.87 4.18
N SER A 70 2.00 -7.71 3.37
CA SER A 70 2.12 -9.18 3.47
C SER A 70 3.35 -9.72 2.76
N SER A 71 3.84 -9.04 1.71
CA SER A 71 5.09 -9.40 1.02
C SER A 71 5.62 -8.28 0.12
N GLY A 72 6.89 -8.40 -0.26
CA GLY A 72 7.59 -7.40 -1.06
C GLY A 72 7.77 -6.09 -0.30
N SER A 73 7.70 -4.97 -1.02
CA SER A 73 7.89 -3.63 -0.43
C SER A 73 6.76 -2.66 -0.78
N LEU A 74 6.28 -1.91 0.22
CA LEU A 74 5.53 -0.67 0.02
C LEU A 74 6.50 0.50 0.18
N SER A 75 6.74 1.27 -0.87
CA SER A 75 7.64 2.41 -0.88
C SER A 75 6.88 3.71 -0.73
N ILE A 76 7.27 4.53 0.26
CA ILE A 76 6.65 5.82 0.58
C ILE A 76 7.70 6.86 0.99
N ASP A 77 7.34 8.12 0.83
CA ASP A 77 8.15 9.30 1.21
C ASP A 77 7.59 10.06 2.43
N ASN A 78 6.33 9.81 2.79
CA ASN A 78 5.59 10.53 3.83
C ASN A 78 4.51 9.64 4.47
N ASP A 79 4.14 9.94 5.71
CA ASP A 79 3.08 9.22 6.45
C ASP A 79 1.72 9.23 5.75
N ASN A 80 1.35 10.33 5.08
CA ASN A 80 0.07 10.48 4.39
C ASN A 80 -0.08 9.61 3.12
N ARG A 81 0.95 8.84 2.75
CA ARG A 81 0.84 7.77 1.75
C ARG A 81 0.08 6.56 2.32
N LEU A 82 0.04 6.40 3.64
CA LEU A 82 -0.60 5.27 4.34
C LEU A 82 -2.09 5.53 4.66
N GLY A 83 -2.75 6.41 3.92
CA GLY A 83 -4.15 6.74 4.13
C GLY A 83 -4.36 7.79 5.24
N THR A 84 -5.60 7.95 5.66
CA THR A 84 -5.99 8.82 6.76
C THR A 84 -5.40 8.34 8.08
N VAL A 85 -4.91 9.28 8.90
CA VAL A 85 -4.42 9.01 10.26
C VAL A 85 -5.63 8.69 11.16
N PRO A 86 -5.58 7.62 11.99
CA PRO A 86 -6.65 7.34 12.93
C PRO A 86 -6.75 8.45 14.00
N GLY A 87 -7.98 8.76 14.44
CA GLY A 87 -8.22 9.85 15.40
C GLY A 87 -7.60 9.64 16.79
N SER A 88 -7.22 8.40 17.12
CA SER A 88 -6.54 8.01 18.35
C SER A 88 -5.54 6.87 18.09
N PRO A 89 -4.59 6.61 19.01
CA PRO A 89 -3.70 5.47 18.92
C PRO A 89 -4.44 4.16 18.67
N THR A 90 -4.23 3.59 17.50
CA THR A 90 -4.91 2.38 17.01
C THR A 90 -3.86 1.33 16.66
N ALA A 91 -3.82 0.24 17.42
CA ALA A 91 -2.90 -0.86 17.16
C ALA A 91 -3.16 -1.50 15.79
N GLY A 92 -2.10 -1.82 15.04
CA GLY A 92 -2.22 -2.50 13.75
C GLY A 92 -2.82 -1.65 12.65
N HIS A 93 -2.78 -0.31 12.74
CA HIS A 93 -3.14 0.55 11.61
C HIS A 93 -2.14 0.42 10.45
N LEU A 94 -0.88 0.08 10.80
CA LEU A 94 0.12 -0.44 9.88
C LEU A 94 0.55 -1.83 10.34
N ILE A 95 0.47 -2.82 9.45
CA ILE A 95 0.79 -4.22 9.75
C ILE A 95 1.92 -4.66 8.81
N LEU A 96 3.06 -5.06 9.39
CA LEU A 96 4.17 -5.69 8.67
C LEU A 96 4.10 -7.20 8.91
N ASN A 97 3.61 -7.94 7.93
CA ASN A 97 3.36 -9.38 8.02
C ASN A 97 4.14 -10.14 6.94
N GLY A 98 5.47 -10.00 6.95
CA GLY A 98 6.38 -10.61 5.97
C GLY A 98 6.80 -9.68 4.82
N GLY A 99 6.24 -8.48 4.74
CA GLY A 99 6.69 -7.42 3.83
C GLY A 99 7.50 -6.31 4.51
N THR A 100 7.98 -5.36 3.71
CA THR A 100 8.78 -4.21 4.15
C THR A 100 8.08 -2.89 3.85
N LEU A 101 8.07 -1.97 4.81
CA LEU A 101 7.83 -0.55 4.53
C LEU A 101 9.18 0.09 4.16
N LEU A 102 9.32 0.51 2.91
CA LEU A 102 10.52 1.15 2.39
C LEU A 102 10.35 2.67 2.43
N ALA A 103 11.10 3.35 3.30
CA ALA A 103 11.14 4.80 3.36
C ALA A 103 12.17 5.34 2.35
N ASN A 104 11.73 6.13 1.36
CA ASN A 104 12.63 6.74 0.37
C ASN A 104 13.18 8.12 0.80
N SER A 105 12.69 8.63 1.94
CA SER A 105 13.07 9.86 2.61
C SER A 105 12.87 9.69 4.11
N THR A 106 13.48 10.54 4.93
CA THR A 106 13.19 10.56 6.37
C THR A 106 11.85 11.23 6.63
N PHE A 107 10.92 10.51 7.25
CA PHE A 107 9.66 11.03 7.75
C PHE A 107 9.33 10.40 9.11
N ALA A 108 8.43 11.03 9.85
CA ALA A 108 7.86 10.45 11.06
C ALA A 108 6.51 9.82 10.75
N LEU A 109 6.26 8.61 11.27
CA LEU A 109 4.90 8.08 11.33
C LEU A 109 4.11 8.83 12.39
N ASN A 110 2.83 9.07 12.14
CA ASN A 110 1.97 9.68 13.14
C ASN A 110 1.83 8.72 14.35
N GLY A 111 1.93 9.26 15.57
CA GLY A 111 1.86 8.48 16.81
C GLY A 111 0.55 7.70 17.00
N ASN A 112 -0.52 8.05 16.27
CA ASN A 112 -1.77 7.31 16.31
C ASN A 112 -1.74 6.04 15.45
N ARG A 113 -0.78 5.90 14.51
CA ARG A 113 -0.62 4.70 13.69
C ARG A 113 0.15 3.63 14.45
N GLY A 114 -0.56 2.81 15.22
CA GLY A 114 0.04 1.67 15.86
C GLY A 114 0.59 0.68 14.83
N ILE A 115 1.82 0.22 15.05
CA ILE A 115 2.51 -0.73 14.17
C ILE A 115 2.37 -2.12 14.77
N ASN A 116 1.89 -3.08 13.97
CA ASN A 116 1.97 -4.49 14.29
C ASN A 116 3.08 -5.16 13.49
N LEU A 117 4.00 -5.84 14.19
CA LEU A 117 5.10 -6.60 13.62
C LEU A 117 4.82 -8.09 13.81
N ASN A 118 4.20 -8.70 12.81
CA ASN A 118 4.01 -10.15 12.80
C ASN A 118 5.25 -10.76 12.14
N SER A 119 6.23 -11.11 12.97
CA SER A 119 7.53 -11.63 12.53
C SER A 119 7.37 -12.88 11.66
N HIS A 120 8.12 -12.93 10.56
CA HIS A 120 8.43 -14.17 9.82
C HIS A 120 9.12 -15.12 10.81
N LEU A 121 8.59 -16.33 11.04
CA LEU A 121 9.32 -17.37 11.75
C LEU A 121 10.65 -17.60 11.02
N LEU A 122 11.77 -17.54 11.77
CA LEU A 122 13.10 -17.92 11.29
C LEU A 122 13.16 -19.42 10.98
#